data_AF-A0A1Q3T492-F1
#
_entry.id   AF-A0A1Q3T492-F1
#
_cell.length_a   1.000
_cell.length_b   1.000
_cell.length_c   1.000
_cell.angle_alpha   90.00
_cell.angle_beta   90.00
_cell.angle_gamma   90.00
#
_symmetry.space_group_name_H-M   'P 1'
#
loop_
_entity.id
_entity.type
_entity.pdbx_description
1 polymer ?
#
loop_
_entity_poly.entity_id
_entity_poly.type
_entity_poly.pdbx_seq_one_letter_code
_entity_poly.pdbx_strand_id
1 'polypeptide(L)'
;MTVTTENTGADFEQLLEKLKDSDPETRRQAALDLKDLGDVRAVPFLLERLQDNNPEVQYVSIWALQELKDERAVEPLMEILQNRKTLSHFVSESAAETLGKLQAEQAFELLASIIQDHTEKLSVRLSALEGISKYDISRINPQVDELILNCFRDKTNPEDLRYEAVGLMGELSVPGSFDLLVEILKNPDETDHIRANAAYALGIFDEDAALQPLLDATTDPDDEVRYWATNGLGHLELKEAVPRLIEILGQDEDGGVRSAAAYSLEVIKDPRGVEPLIAALKDKNWNTRWWVIAALGDLDDVRAVPALKKMLYDKSARVAEWAAKILNGFPGTNVVADLEAMLGKLKGQGKDSQRRRKALEKALDSVKKANERKASEDRQSQNAK
;
A
#
# COMPACT_ATOMS: atom_id res chain seq x y z
N MET A 1 -13.34 13.38 -35.47
CA MET A 1 -14.27 12.37 -36.01
C MET A 1 -15.31 12.16 -34.94
N THR A 2 -16.54 12.55 -35.22
CA THR A 2 -17.72 12.39 -34.37
C THR A 2 -18.05 10.90 -34.30
N VAL A 3 -17.73 10.24 -33.19
CA VAL A 3 -18.29 8.92 -32.87
C VAL A 3 -19.79 9.16 -32.70
N THR A 4 -20.56 8.68 -33.66
CA THR A 4 -22.00 8.86 -33.72
C THR A 4 -22.64 8.04 -32.60
N THR A 5 -23.52 8.68 -31.83
CA THR A 5 -24.37 8.04 -30.81
C THR A 5 -25.24 6.89 -31.35
N GLU A 6 -25.38 6.78 -32.67
CA GLU A 6 -26.04 5.66 -33.36
C GLU A 6 -25.22 4.36 -33.33
N ASN A 7 -23.88 4.43 -33.37
CA ASN A 7 -23.04 3.22 -33.37
C ASN A 7 -23.01 2.57 -31.99
N THR A 8 -22.96 3.36 -30.92
CA THR A 8 -22.99 2.88 -29.53
C THR A 8 -24.29 2.18 -29.16
N GLY A 9 -25.43 2.60 -29.73
CA GLY A 9 -26.72 1.94 -29.52
C GLY A 9 -26.83 0.59 -30.22
N ALA A 10 -26.35 0.50 -31.46
CA ALA A 10 -26.30 -0.76 -32.20
C ALA A 10 -25.30 -1.75 -31.57
N ASP A 11 -24.15 -1.24 -31.09
CA ASP A 11 -23.16 -2.02 -30.37
C ASP A 11 -23.75 -2.57 -29.05
N PHE A 12 -24.50 -1.76 -28.29
CA PHE A 12 -25.18 -2.19 -27.07
C PHE A 12 -26.17 -3.34 -27.31
N GLU A 13 -27.09 -3.22 -28.27
CA GLU A 13 -28.07 -4.26 -28.57
C GLU A 13 -27.40 -5.57 -29.05
N GLN A 14 -26.31 -5.46 -29.83
CA GLN A 14 -25.53 -6.64 -30.23
C GLN A 14 -24.90 -7.35 -29.03
N LEU A 15 -24.40 -6.60 -28.04
CA LEU A 15 -23.86 -7.18 -26.81
C LEU A 15 -24.95 -7.88 -25.99
N LEU A 16 -26.17 -7.33 -25.93
CA LEU A 16 -27.31 -7.98 -25.26
C LEU A 16 -27.70 -9.30 -25.91
N GLU A 17 -27.62 -9.41 -27.24
CA GLU A 17 -27.87 -10.68 -27.93
C GLU A 17 -26.74 -11.68 -27.68
N LYS A 18 -25.47 -11.25 -27.69
CA LYS A 18 -24.33 -12.11 -27.34
C LYS A 18 -24.37 -12.60 -25.89
N LEU A 19 -24.93 -11.83 -24.96
CA LEU A 19 -25.17 -12.27 -23.59
C LEU A 19 -26.08 -13.51 -23.51
N LYS A 20 -26.89 -13.80 -24.54
CA LYS A 20 -27.79 -14.95 -24.59
C LYS A 20 -27.22 -16.12 -25.42
N ASP A 21 -25.99 -16.02 -25.89
CA ASP A 21 -25.38 -17.05 -26.73
C ASP A 21 -25.27 -18.39 -25.99
N SER A 22 -25.36 -19.49 -26.73
CA SER A 22 -25.15 -20.84 -26.21
C SER A 22 -23.73 -21.05 -25.66
N ASP A 23 -22.74 -20.39 -26.25
CA ASP A 23 -21.34 -20.47 -25.86
C ASP A 23 -21.03 -19.56 -24.67
N PRO A 24 -20.57 -20.12 -23.52
CA PRO A 24 -20.25 -19.31 -22.34
C PRO A 24 -19.11 -18.32 -22.58
N GLU A 25 -18.18 -18.61 -23.49
CA GLU A 25 -17.08 -17.69 -23.82
C GLU A 25 -17.62 -16.44 -24.50
N THR A 26 -18.55 -16.60 -25.43
CA THR A 26 -19.28 -15.49 -26.06
C THR A 26 -20.08 -14.67 -25.05
N ARG A 27 -20.82 -15.31 -24.14
CA ARG A 27 -21.57 -14.62 -23.07
C ARG A 27 -20.65 -13.82 -22.14
N ARG A 28 -19.55 -14.45 -21.71
CA ARG A 28 -18.56 -13.82 -20.83
C ARG A 28 -17.90 -12.61 -21.51
N GLN A 29 -17.54 -12.70 -22.79
CA GLN A 29 -16.99 -11.56 -23.52
C GLN A 29 -18.02 -10.43 -23.64
N ALA A 30 -19.29 -10.75 -23.89
CA ALA A 30 -20.34 -9.74 -23.94
C ALA A 30 -20.52 -9.01 -22.60
N ALA A 31 -20.44 -9.71 -21.48
CA ALA A 31 -20.48 -9.09 -20.15
C ALA A 31 -19.27 -8.16 -19.90
N LEU A 32 -18.07 -8.55 -20.34
CA LEU A 32 -16.87 -7.68 -20.29
C LEU A 32 -17.05 -6.42 -21.15
N ASP A 33 -17.53 -6.57 -22.38
CA ASP A 33 -17.71 -5.45 -23.29
C ASP A 33 -18.78 -4.48 -22.75
N LEU A 34 -19.83 -4.98 -22.07
CA LEU A 34 -20.85 -4.15 -21.41
C LEU A 34 -20.31 -3.39 -20.20
N LYS A 35 -19.42 -4.01 -19.42
CA LYS A 35 -18.68 -3.33 -18.35
C LYS A 35 -17.84 -2.18 -18.91
N ASP A 36 -17.05 -2.44 -19.96
CA ASP A 36 -16.17 -1.44 -20.58
C ASP A 36 -16.96 -0.31 -21.25
N LEU A 37 -18.18 -0.60 -21.71
CA LEU A 37 -19.12 0.42 -22.20
C LEU A 37 -19.62 1.34 -21.08
N GLY A 38 -19.72 0.85 -19.84
CA GLY A 38 -20.15 1.62 -18.67
C GLY A 38 -21.62 2.04 -18.67
N ASP A 39 -22.46 1.37 -19.47
CA ASP A 39 -23.87 1.74 -19.61
C ASP A 39 -24.75 1.03 -18.58
N VAL A 40 -25.31 1.78 -17.63
CA VAL A 40 -26.21 1.28 -16.57
C VAL A 40 -27.49 0.61 -17.08
N ARG A 41 -27.83 0.77 -18.36
CA ARG A 41 -28.92 0.01 -19.00
C ARG A 41 -28.60 -1.48 -19.11
N ALA A 42 -27.32 -1.87 -19.04
CA ALA A 42 -26.90 -3.27 -19.04
C ALA A 42 -27.28 -4.01 -17.75
N VAL A 43 -27.49 -3.29 -16.64
CA VAL A 43 -27.68 -3.88 -15.29
C VAL A 43 -28.72 -4.99 -15.25
N PRO A 44 -29.97 -4.82 -15.77
CA PRO A 44 -30.96 -5.90 -15.73
C PRO A 44 -30.51 -7.18 -16.45
N PHE A 45 -29.75 -7.05 -17.55
CA PHE A 45 -29.26 -8.18 -18.34
C PHE A 45 -28.09 -8.89 -17.67
N LEU A 46 -27.21 -8.13 -17.02
CA LEU A 46 -26.12 -8.67 -16.21
C LEU A 46 -26.65 -9.39 -14.96
N LEU A 47 -27.73 -8.88 -14.35
CA LEU A 47 -28.43 -9.53 -13.24
C LEU A 47 -28.96 -10.92 -13.62
N GLU A 48 -29.51 -11.09 -14.83
CA GLU A 48 -29.94 -12.40 -15.33
C GLU A 48 -28.77 -13.40 -15.48
N ARG A 49 -27.53 -12.91 -15.66
CA ARG A 49 -26.33 -13.76 -15.77
C ARG A 49 -25.75 -14.18 -14.42
N LEU A 50 -26.27 -13.68 -13.30
CA LEU A 50 -25.96 -14.23 -11.98
C LEU A 50 -26.43 -15.69 -11.83
N GLN A 51 -27.43 -16.11 -12.62
CA GLN A 51 -27.95 -17.49 -12.68
C GLN A 51 -27.38 -18.29 -13.84
N ASP A 52 -26.30 -17.82 -14.49
CA ASP A 52 -25.68 -18.51 -15.61
C ASP A 52 -25.16 -19.89 -15.19
N ASN A 53 -25.15 -20.88 -16.08
CA ASN A 53 -24.62 -22.21 -15.77
C ASN A 53 -23.09 -22.26 -15.70
N ASN A 54 -22.41 -21.22 -16.18
CA ASN A 54 -20.97 -21.11 -16.18
C ASN A 54 -20.51 -20.10 -15.10
N PRO A 55 -19.71 -20.54 -14.11
CA PRO A 55 -19.19 -19.67 -13.05
C PRO A 55 -18.36 -18.47 -13.54
N GLU A 56 -17.66 -18.57 -14.66
CA GLU A 56 -16.90 -17.44 -15.24
C GLU A 56 -17.84 -16.34 -15.76
N VAL A 57 -18.99 -16.74 -16.33
CA VAL A 57 -20.02 -15.77 -16.77
C VAL A 57 -20.64 -15.09 -15.55
N GLN A 58 -20.94 -15.84 -14.49
CA GLN A 58 -21.44 -15.28 -13.22
C GLN A 58 -20.44 -14.25 -12.67
N TYR A 59 -19.17 -14.63 -12.52
CA TYR A 59 -18.12 -13.76 -12.00
C TYR A 59 -17.94 -12.47 -12.80
N VAL A 60 -17.83 -12.57 -14.13
CA VAL A 60 -17.67 -11.38 -14.98
C VAL A 60 -18.91 -10.49 -14.90
N SER A 61 -20.10 -11.07 -14.75
CA SER A 61 -21.34 -10.29 -14.59
C SER A 61 -21.37 -9.55 -13.26
N ILE A 62 -20.92 -10.18 -12.16
CA ILE A 62 -20.75 -9.52 -10.85
C ILE A 62 -19.75 -8.37 -10.96
N TRP A 63 -18.59 -8.61 -11.60
CA TRP A 63 -17.59 -7.55 -11.80
C TRP A 63 -18.15 -6.39 -12.64
N ALA A 64 -18.91 -6.68 -13.69
CA ALA A 64 -19.59 -5.65 -14.48
C ALA A 64 -20.55 -4.82 -13.62
N LEU A 65 -21.36 -5.46 -12.78
CA LEU A 65 -22.28 -4.79 -11.85
C LEU A 65 -21.54 -3.91 -10.83
N GLN A 66 -20.40 -4.38 -10.32
CA GLN A 66 -19.54 -3.61 -9.42
C GLN A 66 -19.05 -2.30 -10.06
N GLU A 67 -18.54 -2.36 -11.30
CA GLU A 67 -18.02 -1.16 -12.00
C GLU A 67 -19.14 -0.17 -12.35
N LEU A 68 -20.34 -0.69 -12.64
CA LEU A 68 -21.52 0.14 -12.91
C LEU A 68 -22.08 0.82 -11.65
N LYS A 69 -21.72 0.32 -10.45
CA LYS A 69 -22.07 0.90 -9.14
C LYS A 69 -23.56 1.13 -8.96
N ASP A 70 -24.37 0.22 -9.49
CA ASP A 70 -25.83 0.35 -9.47
C ASP A 70 -26.45 -0.45 -8.32
N GLU A 71 -27.19 0.23 -7.44
CA GLU A 71 -27.81 -0.37 -6.25
C GLU A 71 -28.81 -1.48 -6.56
N ARG A 72 -29.35 -1.54 -7.80
CA ARG A 72 -30.21 -2.65 -8.22
C ARG A 72 -29.49 -4.01 -8.17
N ALA A 73 -28.16 -4.02 -8.11
CA ALA A 73 -27.36 -5.22 -7.94
C ALA A 73 -27.43 -5.82 -6.53
N VAL A 74 -27.78 -5.04 -5.50
CA VAL A 74 -27.64 -5.46 -4.10
C VAL A 74 -28.51 -6.67 -3.75
N GLU A 75 -29.83 -6.59 -3.96
CA GLU A 75 -30.74 -7.70 -3.61
C GLU A 75 -30.40 -8.99 -4.39
N PRO A 76 -30.19 -8.97 -5.72
CA PRO A 76 -29.79 -10.17 -6.46
C PRO A 76 -28.46 -10.77 -6.01
N LEU A 77 -27.49 -9.93 -5.63
CA LEU A 77 -26.20 -10.39 -5.09
C LEU A 77 -26.37 -11.05 -3.72
N MET A 78 -27.25 -10.51 -2.87
CA MET A 78 -27.60 -11.13 -1.59
C MET A 78 -28.29 -12.49 -1.81
N GLU A 79 -29.22 -12.61 -2.77
CA GLU A 79 -29.91 -13.86 -3.08
C GLU A 79 -28.96 -14.98 -3.54
N ILE A 80 -27.99 -14.68 -4.41
CA ILE A 80 -27.01 -15.70 -4.83
C ILE A 80 -26.12 -16.10 -3.66
N LEU A 81 -25.72 -15.14 -2.82
CA LEU A 81 -24.80 -15.37 -1.72
C LEU A 81 -25.47 -16.13 -0.54
N GLN A 82 -26.80 -16.01 -0.39
CA GLN A 82 -27.58 -16.91 0.48
C GLN A 82 -27.46 -18.38 0.05
N ASN A 83 -27.35 -18.63 -1.25
CA ASN A 83 -27.19 -19.96 -1.84
C ASN A 83 -25.73 -20.32 -2.13
N ARG A 84 -24.76 -19.61 -1.55
CA ARG A 84 -23.31 -19.73 -1.82
C ARG A 84 -22.73 -21.14 -1.76
N LYS A 85 -23.33 -22.05 -0.98
CA LYS A 85 -22.83 -23.44 -0.82
C LYS A 85 -22.89 -24.25 -2.11
N THR A 86 -23.69 -23.82 -3.10
CA THR A 86 -23.77 -24.44 -4.43
C THR A 86 -22.95 -23.70 -5.48
N LEU A 87 -22.43 -22.51 -5.16
CA LEU A 87 -21.65 -21.68 -6.06
C LEU A 87 -20.17 -22.06 -6.06
N SER A 88 -19.48 -21.65 -7.12
CA SER A 88 -18.02 -21.62 -7.07
C SER A 88 -17.57 -20.56 -6.07
N HIS A 89 -16.54 -20.88 -5.28
CA HIS A 89 -16.02 -19.98 -4.24
C HIS A 89 -15.65 -18.59 -4.77
N PHE A 90 -15.04 -18.48 -5.97
CA PHE A 90 -14.69 -17.18 -6.54
C PHE A 90 -15.91 -16.33 -6.95
N VAL A 91 -17.06 -16.95 -7.23
CA VAL A 91 -18.32 -16.22 -7.47
C VAL A 91 -18.84 -15.65 -6.15
N SER A 92 -18.85 -16.45 -5.09
CA SER A 92 -19.24 -16.01 -3.75
C SER A 92 -18.32 -14.91 -3.21
N GLU A 93 -17.02 -15.03 -3.45
CA GLU A 93 -15.99 -14.04 -3.14
C GLU A 93 -16.29 -12.70 -3.83
N SER A 94 -16.44 -12.73 -5.16
CA SER A 94 -16.76 -11.55 -5.96
C SER A 94 -18.09 -10.90 -5.56
N ALA A 95 -19.11 -11.70 -5.22
CA ALA A 95 -20.39 -11.20 -4.74
C ALA A 95 -20.26 -10.49 -3.38
N ALA A 96 -19.54 -11.09 -2.42
CA ALA A 96 -19.28 -10.49 -1.11
C ALA A 96 -18.49 -9.19 -1.22
N GLU A 97 -17.43 -9.17 -2.03
CA GLU A 97 -16.63 -7.97 -2.30
C GLU A 97 -17.48 -6.85 -2.93
N THR A 98 -18.31 -7.22 -3.91
CA THR A 98 -19.18 -6.26 -4.62
C THR A 98 -20.20 -5.64 -3.68
N LEU A 99 -20.81 -6.41 -2.78
CA LEU A 99 -21.72 -5.88 -1.76
C LEU A 99 -21.03 -4.83 -0.86
N GLY A 100 -19.78 -5.07 -0.49
CA GLY A 100 -18.96 -4.11 0.24
C GLY A 100 -18.71 -2.81 -0.54
N LYS A 101 -18.28 -2.93 -1.81
CA LYS A 101 -18.03 -1.76 -2.69
C LYS A 101 -19.28 -0.96 -3.03
N LEU A 102 -20.45 -1.61 -3.04
CA LEU A 102 -21.75 -0.96 -3.20
C LEU A 102 -22.28 -0.36 -1.88
N GLN A 103 -21.54 -0.49 -0.77
CA GLN A 103 -21.96 -0.05 0.57
C GLN A 103 -23.34 -0.59 0.96
N ALA A 104 -23.60 -1.87 0.66
CA ALA A 104 -24.87 -2.52 0.92
C ALA A 104 -25.07 -2.82 2.42
N GLU A 105 -25.37 -1.82 3.24
CA GLU A 105 -25.55 -1.98 4.69
C GLU A 105 -26.57 -3.08 5.05
N GLN A 106 -27.64 -3.25 4.26
CA GLN A 106 -28.61 -4.34 4.46
C GLN A 106 -28.02 -5.75 4.30
N ALA A 107 -26.86 -5.90 3.66
CA ALA A 107 -26.16 -7.18 3.53
C ALA A 107 -25.32 -7.53 4.76
N PHE A 108 -25.25 -6.65 5.78
CA PHE A 108 -24.44 -6.85 6.99
C PHE A 108 -24.65 -8.23 7.62
N GLU A 109 -25.90 -8.59 7.97
CA GLU A 109 -26.20 -9.87 8.65
C GLU A 109 -25.79 -11.08 7.79
N LEU A 110 -25.96 -10.98 6.47
CA LEU A 110 -25.56 -12.03 5.54
C LEU A 110 -24.04 -12.17 5.51
N LEU A 111 -23.29 -11.08 5.32
CA LEU A 111 -21.83 -11.11 5.30
C LEU A 111 -21.25 -11.53 6.65
N ALA A 112 -21.82 -11.08 7.76
CA ALA A 112 -21.44 -11.50 9.11
C ALA A 112 -21.61 -13.01 9.31
N SER A 113 -22.73 -13.57 8.83
CA SER A 113 -22.95 -15.03 8.87
C SER A 113 -21.93 -15.82 8.05
N ILE A 114 -21.42 -15.26 6.95
CA ILE A 114 -20.39 -15.87 6.11
C ILE A 114 -19.05 -15.86 6.85
N ILE A 115 -18.69 -14.73 7.45
CA ILE A 115 -17.46 -14.59 8.23
C ILE A 115 -17.42 -15.59 9.39
N GLN A 116 -18.54 -15.84 10.06
CA GLN A 116 -18.64 -16.77 11.18
C GLN A 116 -18.79 -18.26 10.76
N ASP A 117 -18.95 -18.54 9.47
CA ASP A 117 -19.12 -19.90 8.97
C ASP A 117 -17.76 -20.60 8.78
N HIS A 118 -17.34 -21.37 9.79
CA HIS A 118 -16.07 -22.12 9.75
C HIS A 118 -16.01 -23.20 8.65
N THR A 119 -17.15 -23.55 8.02
CA THR A 119 -17.17 -24.46 6.87
C THR A 119 -16.98 -23.74 5.54
N GLU A 120 -17.05 -22.41 5.55
CA GLU A 120 -16.87 -21.59 4.37
C GLU A 120 -15.40 -21.46 3.97
N LYS A 121 -15.15 -21.29 2.67
CA LYS A 121 -13.82 -21.02 2.15
C LYS A 121 -13.27 -19.73 2.75
N LEU A 122 -12.01 -19.78 3.18
CA LEU A 122 -11.31 -18.62 3.75
C LEU A 122 -11.36 -17.39 2.85
N SER A 123 -11.18 -17.55 1.53
CA SER A 123 -11.23 -16.41 0.60
C SER A 123 -12.58 -15.68 0.62
N VAL A 124 -13.69 -16.42 0.67
CA VAL A 124 -15.04 -15.84 0.78
C VAL A 124 -15.25 -15.15 2.12
N ARG A 125 -14.71 -15.71 3.22
CA ARG A 125 -14.77 -15.10 4.56
C ARG A 125 -13.97 -13.80 4.61
N LEU A 126 -12.79 -13.76 4.00
CA LEU A 126 -11.96 -12.55 3.88
C LEU A 126 -12.66 -11.47 3.07
N SER A 127 -13.19 -11.79 1.88
CA SER A 127 -13.93 -10.81 1.08
C SER A 127 -15.19 -10.30 1.77
N ALA A 128 -15.86 -11.12 2.57
CA ALA A 128 -16.98 -10.66 3.39
C ALA A 128 -16.50 -9.70 4.51
N LEU A 129 -15.39 -10.00 5.20
CA LEU A 129 -14.83 -9.14 6.24
C LEU A 129 -14.37 -7.79 5.67
N GLU A 130 -13.59 -7.81 4.59
CA GLU A 130 -13.17 -6.62 3.85
C GLU A 130 -14.35 -5.85 3.25
N GLY A 131 -15.41 -6.55 2.86
CA GLY A 131 -16.61 -5.94 2.31
C GLY A 131 -17.34 -5.12 3.38
N ILE A 132 -17.56 -5.72 4.55
CA ILE A 132 -18.19 -5.05 5.69
C ILE A 132 -17.33 -3.89 6.21
N SER A 133 -16.00 -4.03 6.23
CA SER A 133 -15.10 -2.97 6.72
C SER A 133 -15.11 -1.70 5.85
N LYS A 134 -15.63 -1.80 4.62
CA LYS A 134 -15.80 -0.67 3.67
C LYS A 134 -17.17 0.02 3.77
N TYR A 135 -18.09 -0.49 4.59
CA TYR A 135 -19.34 0.23 4.90
C TYR A 135 -19.00 1.59 5.50
N ASP A 136 -19.82 2.60 5.17
CA ASP A 136 -19.56 4.03 5.37
C ASP A 136 -18.59 4.33 6.53
N ILE A 137 -17.30 4.42 6.17
CA ILE A 137 -16.19 4.67 7.12
C ILE A 137 -16.34 6.01 7.85
N SER A 138 -17.30 6.86 7.45
CA SER A 138 -17.61 8.12 8.14
C SER A 138 -18.44 7.92 9.41
N ARG A 139 -18.94 6.70 9.67
CA ARG A 139 -19.77 6.38 10.83
C ARG A 139 -19.19 5.23 11.63
N ILE A 140 -19.13 5.41 12.94
CA ILE A 140 -18.89 4.32 13.90
C ILE A 140 -20.03 3.31 13.75
N ASN A 141 -19.69 2.05 13.46
CA ASN A 141 -20.64 0.95 13.42
C ASN A 141 -20.25 -0.11 14.46
N PRO A 142 -20.86 -0.07 15.67
CA PRO A 142 -20.50 -0.99 16.76
C PRO A 142 -20.64 -2.48 16.40
N GLN A 143 -21.51 -2.82 15.44
CA GLN A 143 -21.67 -4.20 15.01
C GLN A 143 -20.48 -4.67 14.16
N VAL A 144 -19.93 -3.79 13.32
CA VAL A 144 -18.71 -4.04 12.54
C VAL A 144 -17.51 -4.14 13.49
N ASP A 145 -17.40 -3.21 14.44
CA ASP A 145 -16.35 -3.19 15.46
C ASP A 145 -16.33 -4.50 16.25
N GLU A 146 -17.47 -4.92 16.79
CA GLU A 146 -17.59 -6.17 17.55
C GLU A 146 -17.26 -7.40 16.69
N LEU A 147 -17.66 -7.40 15.41
CA LEU A 147 -17.35 -8.48 14.47
C LEU A 147 -15.84 -8.60 14.24
N ILE A 148 -15.14 -7.49 13.98
CA ILE A 148 -13.68 -7.45 13.80
C ILE A 148 -12.98 -7.97 15.06
N LEU A 149 -13.38 -7.49 16.25
CA LEU A 149 -12.81 -7.95 17.52
C LEU A 149 -13.02 -9.46 17.73
N ASN A 150 -14.21 -9.98 17.41
CA ASN A 150 -14.52 -11.40 17.55
C ASN A 150 -13.78 -12.26 16.52
N CYS A 151 -13.56 -11.77 15.30
CA CYS A 151 -12.75 -12.45 14.28
C CYS A 151 -11.34 -12.74 14.78
N PHE A 152 -10.72 -11.79 15.48
CA PHE A 152 -9.40 -12.00 16.07
C PHE A 152 -9.44 -12.92 17.31
N ARG A 153 -10.41 -12.68 18.22
CA ARG A 153 -10.51 -13.36 19.52
C ARG A 153 -10.82 -14.85 19.39
N ASP A 154 -11.59 -15.22 18.38
CA ASP A 154 -11.87 -16.63 18.10
C ASP A 154 -10.61 -17.34 17.57
N LYS A 155 -9.96 -18.10 18.46
CA LYS A 155 -8.76 -18.88 18.15
C LYS A 155 -8.99 -20.04 17.19
N THR A 156 -10.24 -20.37 16.87
CA THR A 156 -10.57 -21.37 15.84
C THR A 156 -10.57 -20.79 14.42
N ASN A 157 -10.47 -19.47 14.29
CA ASN A 157 -10.29 -18.82 12.99
C ASN A 157 -8.89 -19.07 12.42
N PRO A 158 -8.78 -19.24 11.09
CA PRO A 158 -7.49 -19.28 10.41
C PRO A 158 -6.66 -18.03 10.70
N GLU A 159 -5.34 -18.18 10.74
CA GLU A 159 -4.40 -17.10 11.01
C GLU A 159 -4.62 -15.90 10.08
N ASP A 160 -4.78 -16.12 8.77
CA ASP A 160 -5.00 -15.04 7.80
C ASP A 160 -6.25 -14.20 8.11
N LEU A 161 -7.33 -14.81 8.62
CA LEU A 161 -8.55 -14.08 8.99
C LEU A 161 -8.35 -13.28 10.28
N ARG A 162 -7.58 -13.83 11.22
CA ARG A 162 -7.20 -13.13 12.46
C ARG A 162 -6.25 -11.97 12.15
N TYR A 163 -5.32 -12.19 11.21
CA TYR A 163 -4.40 -11.17 10.72
C TYR A 163 -5.17 -10.02 10.09
N GLU A 164 -6.10 -10.29 9.18
CA GLU A 164 -6.94 -9.26 8.55
C GLU A 164 -7.71 -8.45 9.61
N ALA A 165 -8.30 -9.12 10.59
CA ALA A 165 -8.98 -8.44 11.69
C ALA A 165 -8.06 -7.48 12.47
N VAL A 166 -6.79 -7.84 12.71
CA VAL A 166 -5.81 -6.95 13.39
C VAL A 166 -5.50 -5.72 12.54
N GLY A 167 -5.34 -5.87 11.23
CA GLY A 167 -5.12 -4.73 10.33
C GLY A 167 -6.30 -3.75 10.39
N LEU A 168 -7.51 -4.28 10.27
CA LEU A 168 -8.75 -3.49 10.32
C LEU A 168 -8.96 -2.76 11.65
N MET A 169 -8.49 -3.31 12.78
CA MET A 169 -8.51 -2.60 14.07
C MET A 169 -7.76 -1.27 14.02
N GLY A 170 -6.60 -1.24 13.34
CA GLY A 170 -5.81 -0.03 13.14
C GLY A 170 -6.41 0.90 12.10
N GLU A 171 -6.70 0.37 10.92
CA GLU A 171 -7.18 1.16 9.77
C GLU A 171 -8.52 1.88 10.01
N LEU A 172 -9.42 1.23 10.75
CA LEU A 172 -10.72 1.80 11.11
C LEU A 172 -10.73 2.45 12.49
N SER A 173 -9.60 2.45 13.20
CA SER A 173 -9.49 2.91 14.59
C SER A 173 -10.59 2.31 15.49
N VAL A 174 -10.79 0.98 15.38
CA VAL A 174 -11.91 0.27 16.03
C VAL A 174 -11.95 0.61 17.52
N PRO A 175 -13.04 1.18 18.05
CA PRO A 175 -13.15 1.58 19.45
C PRO A 175 -12.84 0.42 20.41
N GLY A 176 -11.94 0.67 21.37
CA GLY A 176 -11.52 -0.33 22.36
C GLY A 176 -10.57 -1.41 21.83
N SER A 177 -10.10 -1.31 20.58
CA SER A 177 -9.09 -2.22 20.04
C SER A 177 -7.66 -1.86 20.42
N PHE A 178 -7.37 -0.62 20.84
CA PHE A 178 -6.03 -0.17 21.21
C PHE A 178 -5.35 -1.08 22.26
N ASP A 179 -5.99 -1.28 23.41
CA ASP A 179 -5.45 -2.13 24.48
C ASP A 179 -5.27 -3.58 24.02
N LEU A 180 -6.18 -4.06 23.15
CA LEU A 180 -6.08 -5.38 22.56
C LEU A 180 -4.87 -5.47 21.61
N LEU A 181 -4.62 -4.48 20.76
CA LEU A 181 -3.44 -4.43 19.89
C LEU A 181 -2.15 -4.43 20.70
N VAL A 182 -2.11 -3.70 21.83
CA VAL A 182 -0.97 -3.73 22.76
C VAL A 182 -0.79 -5.12 23.40
N GLU A 183 -1.88 -5.80 23.78
CA GLU A 183 -1.85 -7.18 24.28
C GLU A 183 -1.29 -8.14 23.22
N ILE A 184 -1.78 -8.05 21.99
CA ILE A 184 -1.36 -8.89 20.85
C ILE A 184 0.13 -8.73 20.61
N LEU A 185 0.60 -7.48 20.49
CA LEU A 185 2.00 -7.16 20.24
C LEU A 185 2.94 -7.74 21.30
N LYS A 186 2.50 -7.84 22.55
CA LYS A 186 3.30 -8.34 23.68
C LYS A 186 3.16 -9.83 23.93
N ASN A 187 2.24 -10.52 23.24
CA ASN A 187 1.93 -11.91 23.53
C ASN A 187 2.90 -12.86 22.82
N PRO A 188 3.81 -13.56 23.54
CA PRO A 188 4.75 -14.49 22.92
C PRO A 188 4.08 -15.76 22.34
N ASP A 189 2.81 -16.02 22.68
CA ASP A 189 2.04 -17.15 22.15
C ASP A 189 1.38 -16.82 20.79
N GLU A 190 1.36 -15.55 20.36
CA GLU A 190 0.93 -15.18 19.01
C GLU A 190 2.09 -15.31 18.01
N THR A 191 1.74 -15.54 16.74
CA THR A 191 2.73 -15.60 15.64
C THR A 191 3.41 -14.25 15.43
N ASP A 192 4.65 -14.28 14.97
CA ASP A 192 5.40 -13.07 14.55
C ASP A 192 4.59 -12.23 13.55
N HIS A 193 3.98 -12.86 12.53
CA HIS A 193 3.09 -12.17 11.59
C HIS A 193 1.93 -11.40 12.27
N ILE A 194 1.25 -12.00 13.26
CA ILE A 194 0.18 -11.31 14.00
C ILE A 194 0.74 -10.18 14.88
N ARG A 195 1.87 -10.40 15.57
CA ARG A 195 2.52 -9.35 16.38
C ARG A 195 2.99 -8.18 15.51
N ALA A 196 3.58 -8.49 14.36
CA ALA A 196 4.03 -7.52 13.36
C ALA A 196 2.86 -6.67 12.86
N ASN A 197 1.72 -7.30 12.55
CA ASN A 197 0.53 -6.56 12.14
C ASN A 197 -0.04 -5.71 13.27
N ALA A 198 0.03 -6.17 14.52
CA ALA A 198 -0.37 -5.35 15.67
C ALA A 198 0.53 -4.11 15.85
N ALA A 199 1.84 -4.24 15.60
CA ALA A 199 2.75 -3.09 15.59
C ALA A 199 2.42 -2.10 14.47
N TYR A 200 2.12 -2.61 13.27
CA TYR A 200 1.64 -1.77 12.15
C TYR A 200 0.33 -1.06 12.51
N ALA A 201 -0.67 -1.81 12.98
CA ALA A 201 -1.98 -1.29 13.35
C ALA A 201 -1.89 -0.21 14.45
N LEU A 202 -1.05 -0.39 15.46
CA LEU A 202 -0.80 0.63 16.49
C LEU A 202 -0.18 1.91 15.94
N GLY A 203 0.69 1.81 14.93
CA GLY A 203 1.27 2.97 14.26
C GLY A 203 0.23 3.75 13.44
N ILE A 204 -0.69 3.04 12.78
CA ILE A 204 -1.79 3.64 12.00
C ILE A 204 -2.90 4.19 12.92
N PHE A 205 -3.11 3.58 14.08
CA PHE A 205 -4.04 4.08 15.10
C PHE A 205 -3.67 5.50 15.57
N ASP A 206 -2.38 5.87 15.44
CA ASP A 206 -1.85 7.23 15.64
C ASP A 206 -2.19 7.86 17.00
N GLU A 207 -2.08 7.06 18.05
CA GLU A 207 -2.17 7.53 19.43
C GLU A 207 -0.80 7.61 20.09
N ASP A 208 -0.49 8.73 20.74
CA ASP A 208 0.76 8.90 21.51
C ASP A 208 1.00 7.78 22.54
N ALA A 209 -0.09 7.17 23.03
CA ALA A 209 -0.04 6.03 23.94
C ALA A 209 0.67 4.80 23.34
N ALA A 210 0.72 4.68 22.00
CA ALA A 210 1.42 3.61 21.30
C ALA A 210 2.95 3.73 21.38
N LEU A 211 3.49 4.89 21.79
CA LEU A 211 4.93 5.12 21.86
C LEU A 211 5.66 4.04 22.66
N GLN A 212 5.25 3.77 23.90
CA GLN A 212 5.95 2.81 24.75
C GLN A 212 5.79 1.36 24.26
N PRO A 213 4.58 0.87 23.92
CA PRO A 213 4.42 -0.44 23.30
C PRO A 213 5.29 -0.65 22.04
N LEU A 214 5.35 0.34 21.15
CA LEU A 214 6.18 0.25 19.94
C LEU A 214 7.67 0.30 20.27
N LEU A 215 8.11 1.15 21.20
CA LEU A 215 9.49 1.17 21.69
C LEU A 215 9.92 -0.20 22.22
N ASP A 216 9.08 -0.84 23.03
CA ASP A 216 9.35 -2.19 23.57
C ASP A 216 9.48 -3.21 22.42
N ALA A 217 8.57 -3.17 21.44
CA ALA A 217 8.56 -4.08 20.30
C ALA A 217 9.74 -3.91 19.32
N THR A 218 10.46 -2.79 19.35
CA THR A 218 11.73 -2.66 18.61
C THR A 218 12.85 -3.56 19.13
N THR A 219 12.59 -4.36 20.16
CA THR A 219 13.51 -5.39 20.69
C THR A 219 13.01 -6.82 20.47
N ASP A 220 11.90 -7.00 19.73
CA ASP A 220 11.34 -8.32 19.43
C ASP A 220 12.40 -9.20 18.72
N PRO A 221 12.47 -10.52 19.03
CA PRO A 221 13.38 -11.44 18.34
C PRO A 221 13.15 -11.48 16.82
N ASP A 222 11.93 -11.25 16.35
CA ASP A 222 11.58 -11.28 14.93
C ASP A 222 11.83 -9.92 14.25
N ASP A 223 12.46 -9.94 13.06
CA ASP A 223 12.79 -8.72 12.34
C ASP A 223 11.59 -8.01 11.70
N GLU A 224 10.52 -8.74 11.36
CA GLU A 224 9.29 -8.15 10.83
C GLU A 224 8.57 -7.35 11.92
N VAL A 225 8.48 -7.89 13.14
CA VAL A 225 7.94 -7.16 14.30
C VAL A 225 8.76 -5.90 14.58
N ARG A 226 10.10 -6.00 14.61
CA ARG A 226 10.96 -4.81 14.80
C ARG A 226 10.79 -3.80 13.67
N TYR A 227 10.64 -4.26 12.43
CA TYR A 227 10.46 -3.40 11.26
C TYR A 227 9.17 -2.57 11.37
N TRP A 228 8.05 -3.22 11.69
CA TRP A 228 6.76 -2.53 11.81
C TRP A 228 6.69 -1.66 13.06
N ALA A 229 7.26 -2.11 14.18
CA ALA A 229 7.39 -1.28 15.37
C ALA A 229 8.20 0.00 15.09
N THR A 230 9.32 -0.14 14.37
CA THR A 230 10.16 0.99 13.96
C THR A 230 9.41 1.95 13.03
N ASN A 231 8.68 1.44 12.04
CA ASN A 231 7.84 2.29 11.17
C ASN A 231 6.73 2.99 11.95
N GLY A 232 6.05 2.28 12.86
CA GLY A 232 5.00 2.84 13.70
C GLY A 232 5.51 4.03 14.53
N LEU A 233 6.71 3.93 15.10
CA LEU A 233 7.35 5.07 15.79
C LEU A 233 7.55 6.29 14.89
N GLY A 234 7.83 6.08 13.60
CA GLY A 234 7.90 7.15 12.61
C GLY A 234 6.54 7.80 12.33
N HIS A 235 5.47 7.00 12.27
CA HIS A 235 4.10 7.49 12.01
C HIS A 235 3.56 8.34 13.16
N LEU A 236 3.90 8.00 14.41
CA LEU A 236 3.53 8.82 15.57
C LEU A 236 4.19 10.22 15.56
N GLU A 237 5.26 10.42 14.78
CA GLU A 237 6.02 11.67 14.70
C GLU A 237 6.57 12.21 16.05
N LEU A 238 6.65 11.35 17.06
CA LEU A 238 7.10 11.71 18.41
C LEU A 238 8.63 11.77 18.51
N LYS A 239 9.14 12.94 18.93
CA LYS A 239 10.58 13.20 19.09
C LYS A 239 11.22 12.33 20.18
N GLU A 240 10.43 11.79 21.08
CA GLU A 240 10.80 10.86 22.13
C GLU A 240 11.34 9.54 21.54
N ALA A 241 10.91 9.13 20.34
CA ALA A 241 11.38 7.93 19.67
C ALA A 241 12.79 8.07 19.06
N VAL A 242 13.24 9.30 18.79
CA VAL A 242 14.48 9.59 18.05
C VAL A 242 15.73 8.90 18.61
N PRO A 243 15.99 8.87 19.95
CA PRO A 243 17.14 8.16 20.49
C PRO A 243 17.14 6.67 20.15
N ARG A 244 15.97 6.02 20.20
CA ARG A 244 15.83 4.60 19.87
C ARG A 244 16.00 4.35 18.38
N LEU A 245 15.42 5.19 17.53
CA LEU A 245 15.60 5.11 16.08
C LEU A 245 17.08 5.26 15.65
N ILE A 246 17.83 6.15 16.32
CA ILE A 246 19.28 6.32 16.11
C ILE A 246 20.04 5.03 16.49
N GLU A 247 19.66 4.39 17.59
CA GLU A 247 20.26 3.13 18.02
C GLU A 247 20.01 2.02 16.99
N ILE A 248 18.75 1.83 16.58
CA ILE A 248 18.33 0.84 15.59
C ILE A 248 19.10 1.04 14.28
N LEU A 249 19.16 2.28 13.76
CA LEU A 249 19.90 2.63 12.55
C LEU A 249 21.38 2.20 12.61
N GLY A 250 22.00 2.23 13.79
CA GLY A 250 23.41 1.89 13.96
C GLY A 250 23.67 0.42 14.27
N GLN A 251 22.71 -0.28 14.87
CA GLN A 251 22.98 -1.53 15.59
C GLN A 251 22.12 -2.72 15.17
N ASP A 252 20.94 -2.51 14.56
CA ASP A 252 20.09 -3.63 14.18
C ASP A 252 20.79 -4.51 13.13
N GLU A 253 20.66 -5.83 13.26
CA GLU A 253 21.31 -6.78 12.37
C GLU A 253 20.71 -6.78 10.96
N ASP A 254 19.39 -6.57 10.89
CA ASP A 254 18.62 -6.59 9.66
C ASP A 254 18.69 -5.23 8.94
N GLY A 255 18.89 -5.29 7.62
CA GLY A 255 19.00 -4.08 6.82
C GLY A 255 17.66 -3.41 6.50
N GLY A 256 16.56 -4.16 6.50
CA GLY A 256 15.20 -3.64 6.42
C GLY A 256 14.87 -2.80 7.66
N VAL A 257 15.10 -3.33 8.86
CA VAL A 257 14.87 -2.61 10.12
C VAL A 257 15.72 -1.33 10.21
N ARG A 258 17.01 -1.38 9.84
CA ARG A 258 17.84 -0.16 9.74
C ARG A 258 17.31 0.84 8.72
N SER A 259 16.71 0.37 7.62
CA SER A 259 16.08 1.24 6.61
C SER A 259 14.82 1.91 7.16
N ALA A 260 13.98 1.16 7.89
CA ALA A 260 12.80 1.69 8.58
C ALA A 260 13.18 2.77 9.59
N ALA A 261 14.28 2.61 10.32
CA ALA A 261 14.77 3.63 11.24
C ALA A 261 15.21 4.91 10.52
N ALA A 262 15.90 4.78 9.38
CA ALA A 262 16.27 5.94 8.56
C ALA A 262 15.03 6.67 8.00
N TYR A 263 14.04 5.91 7.51
CA TYR A 263 12.76 6.47 7.07
C TYR A 263 12.01 7.18 8.21
N SER A 264 11.93 6.56 9.38
CA SER A 264 11.25 7.17 10.54
C SER A 264 11.93 8.45 11.01
N LEU A 265 13.26 8.53 10.92
CA LEU A 265 14.01 9.76 11.18
C LEU A 265 13.79 10.84 10.11
N GLU A 266 13.58 10.46 8.84
CA GLU A 266 13.16 11.37 7.76
C GLU A 266 11.79 11.98 8.04
N VAL A 267 10.85 11.18 8.53
CA VAL A 267 9.49 11.64 8.85
C VAL A 267 9.49 12.59 10.04
N ILE A 268 10.16 12.23 11.15
CA ILE A 268 10.19 13.04 12.39
C ILE A 268 10.99 14.36 12.21
N LYS A 269 12.00 14.38 11.32
CA LYS A 269 12.84 15.56 11.02
C LYS A 269 13.51 16.20 12.23
N ASP A 270 13.90 15.39 13.21
CA ASP A 270 14.62 15.89 14.39
C ASP A 270 16.13 16.07 14.08
N PRO A 271 16.72 17.25 14.33
CA PRO A 271 18.13 17.52 14.07
C PRO A 271 19.13 16.60 14.80
N ARG A 272 18.72 15.92 15.88
CA ARG A 272 19.54 14.90 16.56
C ARG A 272 19.91 13.74 15.63
N GLY A 273 19.12 13.50 14.58
CA GLY A 273 19.38 12.46 13.58
C GLY A 273 20.53 12.75 12.62
N VAL A 274 20.97 14.01 12.44
CA VAL A 274 21.92 14.40 11.38
C VAL A 274 23.24 13.63 11.45
N GLU A 275 23.94 13.65 12.59
CA GLU A 275 25.25 12.98 12.72
C GLU A 275 25.13 11.44 12.64
N PRO A 276 24.16 10.78 13.30
CA PRO A 276 23.90 9.36 13.09
C PRO A 276 23.60 8.97 11.65
N LEU A 277 22.79 9.75 10.94
CA LEU A 277 22.48 9.53 9.53
C LEU A 277 23.75 9.69 8.66
N ILE A 278 24.56 10.73 8.88
CA ILE A 278 25.87 10.88 8.21
C ILE A 278 26.74 9.64 8.43
N ALA A 279 26.77 9.11 9.64
CA ALA A 279 27.53 7.89 9.96
C ALA A 279 26.97 6.64 9.25
N ALA A 280 25.64 6.56 9.06
CA ALA A 280 24.93 5.45 8.42
C ALA A 280 25.05 5.45 6.88
N LEU A 281 25.57 6.51 6.26
CA LEU A 281 25.88 6.51 4.81
C LEU A 281 26.89 5.43 4.39
N LYS A 282 27.58 4.78 5.34
CA LYS A 282 28.48 3.65 5.09
C LYS A 282 27.80 2.27 5.19
N ASP A 283 26.48 2.21 5.38
CA ASP A 283 25.76 0.95 5.60
C ASP A 283 25.99 -0.08 4.49
N LYS A 284 26.06 -1.36 4.87
CA LYS A 284 26.24 -2.49 3.95
C LYS A 284 25.07 -2.60 2.95
N ASN A 285 23.84 -2.36 3.41
CA ASN A 285 22.61 -2.42 2.65
C ASN A 285 22.42 -1.13 1.84
N TRP A 286 22.17 -1.27 0.54
CA TRP A 286 21.99 -0.12 -0.36
C TRP A 286 20.68 0.63 -0.09
N ASN A 287 19.63 -0.05 0.39
CA ASN A 287 18.34 0.54 0.70
C ASN A 287 18.45 1.45 1.92
N THR A 288 19.17 1.01 2.97
CA THR A 288 19.49 1.85 4.14
C THR A 288 20.22 3.11 3.71
N ARG A 289 21.28 3.00 2.89
CA ARG A 289 21.99 4.18 2.37
C ARG A 289 21.09 5.11 1.57
N TRP A 290 20.11 4.58 0.82
CA TRP A 290 19.16 5.36 0.06
C TRP A 290 18.24 6.19 0.98
N TRP A 291 17.63 5.55 1.98
CA TRP A 291 16.79 6.22 2.97
C TRP A 291 17.56 7.23 3.82
N VAL A 292 18.80 6.90 4.20
CA VAL A 292 19.67 7.85 4.90
C VAL A 292 19.93 9.12 4.08
N ILE A 293 20.12 8.99 2.76
CA ILE A 293 20.28 10.16 1.87
C ILE A 293 18.98 10.98 1.79
N ALA A 294 17.82 10.33 1.75
CA ALA A 294 16.52 11.00 1.76
C ALA A 294 16.33 11.79 3.07
N ALA A 295 16.50 11.12 4.22
CA ALA A 295 16.45 11.74 5.55
C ALA A 295 17.38 12.96 5.70
N LEU A 296 18.62 12.86 5.22
CA LEU A 296 19.57 13.98 5.26
C LEU A 296 19.17 15.13 4.35
N GLY A 297 18.50 14.85 3.22
CA GLY A 297 17.95 15.86 2.32
C GLY A 297 16.79 16.63 2.97
N ASP A 298 15.89 15.91 3.62
CA ASP A 298 14.71 16.49 4.28
C ASP A 298 15.05 17.28 5.54
N LEU A 299 16.13 16.92 6.23
CA LEU A 299 16.70 17.70 7.33
C LEU A 299 17.40 19.00 6.86
N ASP A 300 17.77 19.08 5.58
CA ASP A 300 18.45 20.22 4.93
C ASP A 300 19.67 20.78 5.70
N ASP A 301 20.42 19.90 6.37
CA ASP A 301 21.59 20.30 7.15
C ASP A 301 22.87 20.25 6.30
N VAL A 302 23.47 21.41 6.06
CA VAL A 302 24.69 21.56 5.23
C VAL A 302 25.89 20.73 5.73
N ARG A 303 25.89 20.29 7.00
CA ARG A 303 26.90 19.35 7.53
C ARG A 303 26.91 18.01 6.79
N ALA A 304 25.80 17.61 6.18
CA ALA A 304 25.69 16.39 5.40
C ALA A 304 26.38 16.47 4.04
N VAL A 305 26.56 17.67 3.47
CA VAL A 305 27.04 17.88 2.09
C VAL A 305 28.37 17.16 1.81
N PRO A 306 29.42 17.24 2.64
CA PRO A 306 30.67 16.52 2.38
C PRO A 306 30.51 15.00 2.34
N ALA A 307 29.60 14.44 3.15
CA ALA A 307 29.34 13.01 3.18
C ALA A 307 28.48 12.57 1.99
N LEU A 308 27.44 13.33 1.66
CA LEU A 308 26.61 13.12 0.47
C LEU A 308 27.43 13.19 -0.83
N LYS A 309 28.42 14.09 -0.94
CA LYS A 309 29.33 14.12 -2.10
C LYS A 309 30.10 12.82 -2.30
N LYS A 310 30.40 12.08 -1.23
CA LYS A 310 31.04 10.74 -1.34
C LYS A 310 30.08 9.72 -1.92
N MET A 311 28.78 9.86 -1.67
CA MET A 311 27.73 8.96 -2.16
C MET A 311 27.52 9.02 -3.67
N LEU A 312 28.02 10.07 -4.34
CA LEU A 312 28.10 10.11 -5.80
C LEU A 312 28.94 8.95 -6.38
N TYR A 313 29.87 8.37 -5.59
CA TYR A 313 30.67 7.20 -5.95
C TYR A 313 30.10 5.87 -5.47
N ASP A 314 28.85 5.84 -5.00
CA ASP A 314 28.26 4.61 -4.48
C ASP A 314 28.25 3.49 -5.53
N LYS A 315 28.42 2.25 -5.07
CA LYS A 315 28.36 1.05 -5.92
C LYS A 315 26.98 0.84 -6.56
N SER A 316 25.92 1.32 -5.91
CA SER A 316 24.56 1.30 -6.42
C SER A 316 24.28 2.56 -7.22
N ALA A 317 23.91 2.38 -8.49
CA ALA A 317 23.52 3.49 -9.34
C ALA A 317 22.32 4.28 -8.79
N ARG A 318 21.39 3.60 -8.13
CA ARG A 318 20.22 4.23 -7.49
C ARG A 318 20.64 5.17 -6.36
N VAL A 319 21.60 4.75 -5.54
CA VAL A 319 22.11 5.55 -4.41
C VAL A 319 22.89 6.76 -4.93
N ALA A 320 23.75 6.58 -5.94
CA ALA A 320 24.52 7.68 -6.52
C ALA A 320 23.62 8.73 -7.22
N GLU A 321 22.60 8.28 -7.96
CA GLU A 321 21.62 9.16 -8.59
C GLU A 321 20.80 9.94 -7.54
N TRP A 322 20.36 9.26 -6.49
CA TRP A 322 19.62 9.89 -5.40
C TRP A 322 20.46 10.93 -4.66
N ALA A 323 21.72 10.60 -4.33
CA ALA A 323 22.67 11.54 -3.74
C ALA A 323 22.85 12.80 -4.61
N ALA A 324 22.96 12.64 -5.93
CA ALA A 324 23.09 13.76 -6.85
C ALA A 324 21.84 14.65 -6.85
N LYS A 325 20.65 14.04 -6.87
CA LYS A 325 19.39 14.77 -6.81
C LYS A 325 19.26 15.56 -5.51
N ILE A 326 19.51 14.92 -4.36
CA ILE A 326 19.44 15.58 -3.04
C ILE A 326 20.48 16.70 -2.94
N LEU A 327 21.74 16.45 -3.29
CA LEU A 327 22.79 17.49 -3.29
C LEU A 327 22.45 18.70 -4.15
N ASN A 328 21.70 18.52 -5.24
CA ASN A 328 21.33 19.63 -6.14
C ASN A 328 20.32 20.58 -5.50
N GLY A 329 19.64 20.16 -4.43
CA GLY A 329 18.80 21.03 -3.60
C GLY A 329 19.59 21.87 -2.60
N PHE A 330 20.80 21.46 -2.21
CA PHE A 330 21.58 22.15 -1.18
C PHE A 330 22.19 23.47 -1.68
N PRO A 331 22.14 24.55 -0.89
CA PRO A 331 22.81 25.80 -1.22
C PRO A 331 24.33 25.64 -1.40
N GLY A 332 24.89 26.32 -2.41
CA GLY A 332 26.34 26.38 -2.64
C GLY A 332 26.95 25.10 -3.22
N THR A 333 26.15 24.11 -3.61
CA THR A 333 26.64 22.95 -4.36
C THR A 333 26.67 23.23 -5.86
N ASN A 334 27.60 22.60 -6.57
CA ASN A 334 27.63 22.57 -8.03
C ASN A 334 27.75 21.11 -8.46
N VAL A 335 26.63 20.39 -8.35
CA VAL A 335 26.59 18.94 -8.55
C VAL A 335 26.97 18.55 -9.98
N VAL A 336 26.62 19.37 -10.97
CA VAL A 336 27.04 19.16 -12.37
C VAL A 336 28.56 19.17 -12.48
N ALA A 337 29.23 20.21 -11.95
CA ALA A 337 30.68 20.29 -11.98
C ALA A 337 31.34 19.18 -11.16
N ASP A 338 30.76 18.83 -10.01
CA ASP A 338 31.22 17.69 -9.21
C ASP A 338 31.17 16.41 -10.06
N LEU A 339 30.01 16.06 -10.63
CA LEU A 339 29.82 14.85 -11.45
C LEU A 339 30.73 14.81 -12.69
N GLU A 340 30.89 15.92 -13.40
CA GLU A 340 31.78 16.03 -14.56
C GLU A 340 33.25 15.80 -14.17
N ALA A 341 33.69 16.40 -13.06
CA ALA A 341 35.02 16.17 -12.52
C ALA A 341 35.23 14.70 -12.08
N MET A 342 34.20 14.05 -11.54
CA MET A 342 34.24 12.63 -11.16
C MET A 342 34.36 11.72 -12.40
N LEU A 343 33.56 11.98 -13.44
CA LEU A 343 33.62 11.23 -14.71
C LEU A 343 35.00 11.33 -15.37
N GLY A 344 35.63 12.51 -15.33
CA GLY A 344 36.98 12.71 -15.86
C GLY A 344 38.08 11.95 -15.10
N LYS A 345 37.86 11.62 -13.82
CA LYS A 345 38.82 10.90 -12.96
C LYS A 345 38.69 9.38 -13.03
N LEU A 346 37.58 8.84 -13.53
CA LEU A 346 37.38 7.39 -13.64
C LEU A 346 38.32 6.78 -14.71
N LYS A 347 39.46 6.27 -14.26
CA LYS A 347 40.42 5.53 -15.06
C LYS A 347 40.33 4.04 -14.73
N GLY A 348 39.56 3.29 -15.51
CA GLY A 348 39.42 1.84 -15.34
C GLY A 348 38.49 1.23 -16.39
N GLN A 349 38.83 0.04 -16.88
CA GLN A 349 38.02 -0.70 -17.87
C GLN A 349 37.27 -1.89 -17.26
N GLY A 350 37.42 -2.13 -15.95
CA GLY A 350 36.74 -3.22 -15.23
C GLY A 350 35.23 -2.99 -15.11
N LYS A 351 34.48 -4.08 -14.93
CA LYS A 351 33.00 -4.07 -14.81
C LYS A 351 32.49 -3.08 -13.75
N ASP A 352 33.16 -2.95 -12.62
CA ASP A 352 32.77 -2.01 -11.56
C ASP A 352 33.00 -0.55 -11.95
N SER A 353 34.06 -0.26 -12.70
CA SER A 353 34.33 1.09 -13.21
C SER A 353 33.29 1.50 -14.26
N GLN A 354 32.88 0.57 -15.13
CA GLN A 354 31.80 0.79 -16.09
C GLN A 354 30.45 1.02 -15.38
N ARG A 355 30.14 0.24 -14.34
CA ARG A 355 28.92 0.41 -13.54
C ARG A 355 28.87 1.78 -12.87
N ARG A 356 29.97 2.22 -12.24
CA ARG A 356 30.09 3.55 -11.62
C ARG A 356 29.99 4.67 -12.65
N ARG A 357 30.63 4.53 -13.81
CA ARG A 357 30.53 5.52 -14.89
C ARG A 357 29.08 5.70 -15.35
N LYS A 358 28.38 4.60 -15.61
CA LYS A 358 26.97 4.63 -16.02
C LYS A 358 26.08 5.27 -14.95
N ALA A 359 26.34 4.99 -13.67
CA ALA A 359 25.63 5.62 -12.55
C ALA A 359 25.80 7.14 -12.54
N LEU A 360 27.04 7.61 -12.65
CA LEU A 360 27.36 9.05 -12.67
C LEU A 360 26.79 9.75 -13.92
N GLU A 361 26.87 9.13 -15.09
CA GLU A 361 26.28 9.67 -16.33
C GLU A 361 24.76 9.83 -16.19
N LYS A 362 24.08 8.83 -15.58
CA LYS A 362 22.65 8.91 -15.31
C LYS A 362 22.32 10.01 -14.29
N ALA A 363 23.09 10.09 -13.20
CA ALA A 363 22.93 11.15 -12.20
C ALA A 363 23.11 12.55 -12.82
N LEU A 364 24.08 12.71 -13.72
CA LEU A 364 24.36 13.96 -14.43
C LEU A 364 23.21 14.36 -15.35
N ASP A 365 22.69 13.41 -16.14
CA ASP A 365 21.52 13.64 -16.99
C ASP A 365 20.29 14.03 -16.17
N SER A 366 20.01 13.30 -15.07
CA SER A 366 18.90 13.59 -14.16
C SER A 366 18.99 15.00 -13.55
N VAL A 367 20.18 15.41 -13.09
CA VAL A 367 20.39 16.76 -12.52
C VAL A 367 20.28 17.85 -13.59
N LYS A 368 20.85 17.65 -14.79
CA LYS A 368 20.73 18.62 -15.89
C LYS A 368 19.26 18.85 -16.27
N LYS A 369 18.48 17.78 -16.43
CA LYS A 369 17.04 17.86 -16.70
C LYS A 369 16.26 18.58 -15.60
N ALA A 370 16.59 18.32 -14.33
CA ALA A 370 15.94 19.00 -13.20
C ALA A 370 16.23 20.53 -13.23
N ASN A 371 17.47 20.91 -13.52
CA ASN A 371 17.86 22.32 -13.62
C ASN A 371 17.20 23.03 -14.81
N GLU A 372 17.08 22.34 -15.96
CA GLU A 372 16.35 22.85 -17.14
C GLU A 372 14.87 23.09 -16.85
N ARG A 373 14.20 22.13 -16.18
CA ARG A 373 12.78 22.26 -15.76
C ARG A 373 12.59 23.46 -14.84
N LYS A 374 13.39 23.57 -13.78
CA LYS A 374 13.33 24.70 -12.85
C LYS A 374 13.53 26.05 -13.58
N ALA A 375 14.52 26.12 -14.47
CA ALA A 375 14.76 27.33 -15.27
C ALA A 375 13.63 27.65 -16.28
N SER A 376 12.82 26.66 -16.67
CA SER A 376 11.64 26.86 -17.52
C SER A 376 10.43 27.34 -16.70
N GLU A 377 10.23 26.80 -15.50
CA GLU A 377 9.18 27.19 -14.55
C GLU A 377 9.40 28.62 -14.04
N ASP A 378 10.64 28.99 -13.73
CA ASP A 378 11.02 30.35 -13.33
C ASP A 378 10.72 31.36 -14.45
N ARG A 379 11.01 31.01 -15.70
CA ARG A 379 10.69 31.86 -16.88
C ARG A 379 9.20 32.01 -17.10
N GLN A 380 8.42 30.95 -16.93
CA GLN A 380 6.96 31.01 -17.04
C GLN A 380 6.35 31.87 -15.91
N SER A 381 6.86 31.72 -14.69
CA SER A 381 6.40 32.49 -13.53
C SER A 381 6.72 33.99 -13.63
N GLN A 382 7.84 34.34 -14.28
CA GLN A 382 8.22 35.73 -14.55
C GLN A 382 7.39 36.37 -15.67
N ASN A 383 6.94 35.58 -16.66
CA ASN A 383 6.11 36.08 -17.76
C ASN A 383 4.60 36.17 -17.40
N ALA A 384 4.19 35.55 -16.29
CA ALA A 384 2.81 35.59 -15.80
C ALA A 384 2.54 36.71 -14.77
N LYS A 385 3.57 37.46 -14.38
CA LYS A 385 3.50 38.66 -13.54
C LYS A 385 3.75 39.89 -14.40
#